data_AF-A0A7D5QCA8-F1
#
_entry.id   AF-A0A7D5QCA8-F1
#
_cell.length_a   1.000
_cell.length_b   1.000
_cell.length_c   1.000
_cell.angle_alpha   90.00
_cell.angle_beta   90.00
_cell.angle_gamma   90.00
#
_symmetry.space_group_name_H-M   'P 1'
#
loop_
_entity.id
_entity.type
_entity.pdbx_description
1 polymer ?
#
loop_
_entity_poly.entity_id
_entity_poly.type
_entity_poly.pdbx_seq_one_letter_code
_entity_poly.pdbx_strand_id
1 'polypeptide(L)'
;MPIDIRDHPDAPSLEELREFTLVPVAREEIESRRAEGQELRELNLQEERNDVSASLDVEPGSAGRSLDVGMVLYRLVQLFGTPQVPGFEAGGDVSGREDTTFKYLFRLVREADVDGSLPEEWLVTVFDSHVDLGVGLAAWTGDGVDPADYGDDVVLVTLALATNVVTEPVTCVYGDRWY
;
A
#
# COMPACT_ATOMS: atom_id res chain seq x y z
N MET A 1 -19.29 -6.72 12.19
CA MET A 1 -17.98 -7.23 11.78
C MET A 1 -17.55 -6.40 10.60
N PRO A 2 -16.32 -5.87 10.59
CA PRO A 2 -15.81 -5.18 9.42
C PRO A 2 -15.80 -6.14 8.22
N ILE A 3 -16.05 -5.60 7.03
CA ILE A 3 -16.07 -6.36 5.77
C ILE A 3 -14.65 -6.36 5.20
N ASP A 4 -14.18 -7.50 4.69
CA ASP A 4 -12.92 -7.57 3.94
C ASP A 4 -13.01 -6.64 2.74
N ILE A 5 -12.02 -5.77 2.53
CA ILE A 5 -12.03 -4.80 1.43
C ILE A 5 -12.23 -5.47 0.05
N ARG A 6 -11.77 -6.71 -0.12
CA ARG A 6 -11.93 -7.46 -1.38
C ARG A 6 -13.38 -7.89 -1.65
N ASP A 7 -14.19 -7.97 -0.60
CA ASP A 7 -15.61 -8.32 -0.65
C ASP A 7 -16.52 -7.10 -0.40
N HIS A 8 -15.96 -5.89 -0.25
CA HIS A 8 -16.71 -4.68 0.04
C HIS A 8 -17.52 -4.24 -1.20
N PRO A 9 -18.83 -3.97 -1.08
CA PRO A 9 -19.70 -3.71 -2.24
C PRO A 9 -19.33 -2.44 -3.01
N ASP A 10 -18.77 -1.45 -2.31
CA ASP A 10 -18.35 -0.18 -2.90
C ASP A 10 -16.85 -0.14 -3.24
N ALA A 11 -16.11 -1.23 -3.00
CA ALA A 11 -14.71 -1.29 -3.41
C ALA A 11 -14.62 -1.52 -4.93
N PRO A 12 -13.62 -0.91 -5.60
CA PRO A 12 -13.42 -1.14 -7.02
C PRO A 12 -13.09 -2.61 -7.30
N SER A 13 -13.61 -3.11 -8.41
CA SER A 13 -13.30 -4.44 -8.93
C SER A 13 -11.84 -4.54 -9.41
N LEU A 14 -11.34 -5.77 -9.55
CA LEU A 14 -10.01 -6.02 -10.12
C LEU A 14 -9.83 -5.46 -11.54
N GLU A 15 -10.91 -5.28 -12.30
CA GLU A 15 -10.85 -4.70 -13.64
C GLU A 15 -10.65 -3.19 -13.58
N GLU A 16 -11.42 -2.50 -12.73
CA GLU A 16 -11.27 -1.05 -12.46
C GLU A 16 -9.91 -0.73 -11.83
N LEU A 17 -9.40 -1.61 -10.96
CA LEU A 17 -8.07 -1.43 -10.35
C LEU A 17 -6.91 -1.45 -11.37
N ARG A 18 -7.10 -1.97 -12.59
CA ARG A 18 -6.06 -1.97 -13.63
C ARG A 18 -5.77 -0.57 -14.19
N GLU A 19 -6.68 0.37 -13.97
CA GLU A 19 -6.52 1.77 -14.36
C GLU A 19 -5.55 2.53 -13.45
N PHE A 20 -5.06 1.88 -12.39
CA PHE A 20 -4.14 2.46 -11.43
C PHE A 20 -2.78 1.74 -11.45
N THR A 21 -1.72 2.54 -11.43
CA THR A 21 -0.35 2.06 -11.32
C THR A 21 0.27 2.49 -10.01
N LEU A 22 0.77 1.52 -9.23
CA LEU A 22 1.62 1.76 -8.06
C LEU A 22 3.07 1.96 -8.50
N VAL A 23 3.59 3.16 -8.34
CA VAL A 23 4.97 3.52 -8.64
C VAL A 23 5.73 3.75 -7.34
N PRO A 24 6.80 3.00 -7.03
CA PRO A 24 7.58 3.26 -5.82
C PRO A 24 8.24 4.64 -5.94
N VAL A 25 8.06 5.50 -4.92
CA VAL A 25 8.75 6.78 -4.83
C VAL A 25 10.23 6.51 -4.57
N ALA A 26 11.12 7.10 -5.37
CA ALA A 26 12.56 6.86 -5.25
C ALA A 26 13.10 7.32 -3.90
N ARG A 27 14.09 6.60 -3.36
CA ARG A 27 14.72 6.95 -2.08
C ARG A 27 15.31 8.36 -2.12
N GLU A 28 15.97 8.71 -3.22
CA GLU A 28 16.60 10.01 -3.43
C GLU A 28 15.57 11.14 -3.39
N GLU A 29 14.36 10.89 -3.89
CA GLU A 29 13.25 11.86 -3.82
C GLU A 29 12.81 12.07 -2.37
N ILE A 30 12.63 10.98 -1.60
CA ILE A 30 12.25 11.04 -0.19
C ILE A 30 13.29 11.80 0.63
N GLU A 31 14.57 11.51 0.41
CA GLU A 31 15.68 12.17 1.10
C GLU A 31 15.78 13.65 0.71
N SER A 32 15.58 14.00 -0.56
CA SER A 32 15.55 15.40 -1.02
C SER A 32 14.43 16.19 -0.36
N ARG A 33 13.20 15.64 -0.33
CA ARG A 33 12.04 16.28 0.31
C ARG A 33 12.29 16.51 1.81
N ARG A 34 12.86 15.52 2.51
CA ARG A 34 13.25 15.66 3.92
C ARG A 34 14.34 16.71 4.13
N ALA A 35 15.33 16.78 3.23
CA ALA A 35 16.40 17.77 3.30
C ALA A 35 15.89 19.22 3.09
N GLU A 36 14.79 19.37 2.34
CA GLU A 36 14.05 20.64 2.18
C GLU A 36 13.18 20.98 3.40
N GLY A 37 13.21 20.17 4.45
CA GLY A 37 12.42 20.37 5.67
C GLY A 37 10.96 19.93 5.53
N GLN A 38 10.62 19.16 4.50
CA GLN A 38 9.28 18.59 4.37
C GLN A 38 9.14 17.34 5.24
N GLU A 39 8.00 17.21 5.90
CA GLU A 39 7.64 16.05 6.69
C GLU A 39 6.56 15.26 5.95
N LEU A 40 6.67 13.93 5.97
CA LEU A 40 5.66 13.05 5.40
C LEU A 40 4.58 12.84 6.47
N ARG A 41 3.38 13.38 6.22
CA ARG A 41 2.20 13.08 7.02
C ARG A 41 1.54 11.82 6.49
N GLU A 42 1.10 10.97 7.40
CA GLU A 42 0.47 9.70 7.10
C GLU A 42 -0.81 9.56 7.92
N LEU A 43 -1.86 9.03 7.29
CA LEU A 43 -3.10 8.63 7.92
C LEU A 43 -3.26 7.12 7.76
N ASN A 44 -3.21 6.38 8.88
CA ASN A 44 -3.39 4.92 8.88
C ASN A 44 -4.87 4.58 8.66
N LEU A 45 -5.19 4.03 7.49
CA LEU A 45 -6.58 3.77 7.09
C LEU A 45 -7.24 2.66 7.92
N GLN A 46 -6.47 1.77 8.53
CA GLN A 46 -7.01 0.72 9.40
C GLN A 46 -7.44 1.24 10.77
N GLU A 47 -6.76 2.26 11.29
CA GLU A 47 -7.09 2.83 12.61
C GLU A 47 -8.28 3.81 12.51
N GLU A 48 -8.42 4.48 11.38
CA GLU A 48 -9.50 5.45 11.15
C GLU A 48 -10.83 4.78 10.76
N ARG A 49 -10.80 3.59 10.16
CA ARG A 49 -12.01 2.88 9.71
C ARG A 49 -12.33 1.67 10.56
N ASN A 50 -13.56 1.65 11.08
CA ASN A 50 -14.10 0.53 11.86
C ASN A 50 -15.00 -0.42 11.03
N ASP A 51 -15.28 -0.05 9.78
CA ASP A 51 -16.22 -0.73 8.88
C ASP A 51 -15.53 -1.59 7.80
N VAL A 52 -14.28 -1.26 7.45
CA VAL A 52 -13.47 -1.96 6.45
C VAL A 52 -12.26 -2.59 7.13
N SER A 53 -11.99 -3.85 6.78
CA SER A 53 -10.81 -4.57 7.22
C SER A 53 -9.92 -4.91 6.03
N ALA A 54 -8.63 -4.61 6.13
CA ALA A 54 -7.58 -5.21 5.31
C ALA A 54 -6.84 -6.30 6.09
N SER A 55 -7.52 -6.93 7.07
CA SER A 55 -6.98 -8.05 7.82
C SER A 55 -6.70 -9.21 6.89
N LEU A 56 -5.50 -9.76 7.03
CA LEU A 56 -5.08 -10.95 6.30
C LEU A 56 -5.45 -12.16 7.13
N ASP A 57 -6.74 -12.50 7.15
CA ASP A 57 -7.32 -13.36 8.19
C ASP A 57 -6.51 -14.64 8.51
N VAL A 58 -6.24 -14.81 9.80
CA VAL A 58 -5.71 -16.03 10.43
C VAL A 58 -6.87 -16.74 11.13
N GLU A 59 -7.77 -17.35 10.37
CA GLU A 59 -8.68 -18.35 10.96
C GLU A 59 -8.01 -19.72 10.96
N PRO A 60 -7.70 -20.33 12.12
CA PRO A 60 -7.20 -21.69 12.18
C PRO A 60 -8.33 -22.66 11.81
N GLY A 61 -8.39 -23.04 10.53
CA GLY A 61 -9.30 -24.09 10.03
C GLY A 61 -9.99 -23.79 8.70
N SER A 62 -9.90 -22.57 8.17
CA SER A 62 -10.37 -22.28 6.81
C SER A 62 -9.26 -22.62 5.81
N ALA A 63 -9.61 -23.32 4.73
CA ALA A 63 -8.67 -23.71 3.68
C ALA A 63 -8.30 -22.55 2.73
N GLY A 64 -8.18 -21.33 3.27
CA GLY A 64 -7.68 -20.14 2.59
C GLY A 64 -6.26 -19.86 3.05
N ARG A 65 -5.37 -19.48 2.14
CA ARG A 65 -3.97 -19.19 2.45
C ARG A 65 -3.90 -18.02 3.46
N SER A 66 -3.51 -18.30 4.69
CA SER A 66 -3.17 -17.26 5.68
C SER A 66 -2.05 -16.40 5.11
N LEU A 67 -2.27 -15.10 4.94
CA LEU A 67 -1.23 -14.17 4.51
C LEU A 67 -0.64 -13.52 5.76
N ASP A 68 0.55 -13.97 6.17
CA ASP A 68 1.31 -13.34 7.24
C ASP A 68 2.01 -12.07 6.71
N VAL A 69 2.29 -11.12 7.58
CA VAL A 69 3.01 -9.88 7.26
C VAL A 69 4.39 -10.15 6.63
N GLY A 70 5.02 -11.29 6.95
CA GLY A 70 6.23 -11.76 6.26
C GLY A 70 6.01 -12.09 4.78
N MET A 71 4.85 -12.65 4.42
CA MET A 71 4.48 -12.93 3.02
C MET A 71 4.16 -11.64 2.26
N VAL A 72 3.51 -10.67 2.91
CA VAL A 72 3.32 -9.32 2.36
C VAL A 72 4.66 -8.69 2.02
N LEU A 73 5.59 -8.66 2.99
CA LEU A 73 6.91 -8.09 2.77
C LEU A 73 7.65 -8.80 1.64
N TYR A 74 7.64 -10.14 1.65
CA TYR A 74 8.26 -10.93 0.59
C TYR A 74 7.70 -10.57 -0.79
N ARG A 75 6.38 -10.38 -0.87
CA ARG A 75 5.69 -10.00 -2.09
C ARG A 75 6.05 -8.61 -2.59
N LEU A 76 6.07 -7.63 -1.69
CA LEU A 76 6.50 -6.26 -2.01
C LEU A 76 7.95 -6.27 -2.50
N VAL A 77 8.82 -7.05 -1.86
CA VAL A 77 10.23 -7.19 -2.28
C VAL A 77 10.35 -7.79 -3.68
N GLN A 78 9.53 -8.79 -4.03
CA GLN A 78 9.54 -9.37 -5.37
C GLN A 78 9.13 -8.38 -6.46
N LEU A 79 8.16 -7.51 -6.17
CA LEU A 79 7.57 -6.58 -7.14
C LEU A 79 8.36 -5.27 -7.26
N PHE A 80 8.83 -4.74 -6.13
CA PHE A 80 9.34 -3.37 -6.03
C PHE A 80 10.76 -3.28 -5.46
N GLY A 81 11.36 -4.40 -5.04
CA GLY A 81 12.65 -4.39 -4.35
C GLY A 81 12.52 -4.05 -2.85
N THR A 82 13.64 -3.77 -2.19
CA THR A 82 13.64 -3.54 -0.73
C THR A 82 12.92 -2.24 -0.33
N PRO A 83 12.41 -2.14 0.92
CA PRO A 83 11.79 -0.92 1.42
C PRO A 83 12.71 0.30 1.24
N GLN A 84 12.16 1.37 0.70
CA GLN A 84 12.88 2.57 0.25
C GLN A 84 12.73 3.77 1.18
N VAL A 85 11.86 3.70 2.19
CA VAL A 85 11.70 4.76 3.19
C VAL A 85 12.88 4.73 4.17
N PRO A 86 13.64 5.84 4.34
CA PRO A 86 14.77 5.86 5.26
C PRO A 86 14.34 5.62 6.71
N GLY A 87 15.07 4.74 7.40
CA GLY A 87 14.74 4.22 8.73
C GLY A 87 14.15 2.81 8.71
N PHE A 88 13.68 2.33 7.55
CA PHE A 88 13.05 1.02 7.35
C PHE A 88 13.86 0.09 6.44
N GLU A 89 15.14 0.39 6.25
CA GLU A 89 16.02 -0.39 5.38
C GLU A 89 16.23 -1.81 5.90
N ALA A 90 16.38 -2.74 4.96
CA ALA A 90 16.83 -4.10 5.24
C ALA A 90 18.25 -4.06 5.82
N GLY A 91 18.45 -4.73 6.97
CA GLY A 91 19.73 -4.74 7.67
C GLY A 91 20.08 -3.44 8.41
N GLY A 92 19.17 -2.47 8.45
CA GLY A 92 19.29 -1.27 9.29
C GLY A 92 19.10 -1.58 10.77
N ASP A 93 19.35 -0.59 11.61
CA ASP A 93 19.07 -0.68 13.04
C ASP A 93 17.54 -0.74 13.27
N VAL A 94 17.12 -1.75 14.01
CA VAL A 94 15.71 -2.03 14.33
C VAL A 94 15.36 -1.72 15.78
N SER A 95 16.36 -1.34 16.60
CA SER A 95 16.18 -1.19 18.05
C SER A 95 15.18 -0.10 18.46
N GLY A 96 14.92 0.87 17.59
CA GLY A 96 13.91 1.91 17.78
C GLY A 96 12.58 1.67 17.05
N ARG A 97 12.37 0.49 16.45
CA ARG A 97 11.13 0.16 15.74
C ARG A 97 10.19 -0.55 16.73
N GLU A 98 9.12 0.14 17.13
CA GLU A 98 8.16 -0.38 18.11
C GLU A 98 6.96 -1.06 17.42
N ASP A 99 6.33 -0.38 16.46
CA ASP A 99 5.07 -0.84 15.84
C ASP A 99 5.15 -1.17 14.34
N THR A 100 6.24 -0.73 13.66
CA THR A 100 6.44 -0.89 12.22
C THR A 100 7.88 -1.28 11.92
N THR A 101 8.08 -2.39 11.22
CA THR A 101 9.37 -2.95 10.84
C THR A 101 9.76 -2.65 9.39
N PHE A 102 8.82 -2.42 8.48
CA PHE A 102 9.06 -2.00 7.10
C PHE A 102 8.06 -0.93 6.65
N LYS A 103 8.48 -0.09 5.69
CA LYS A 103 7.58 0.89 5.07
C LYS A 103 7.98 1.16 3.63
N TYR A 104 7.01 1.10 2.74
CA TYR A 104 7.08 1.53 1.36
C TYR A 104 6.27 2.81 1.19
N LEU A 105 6.75 3.71 0.33
CA LEU A 105 6.01 4.88 -0.13
C LEU A 105 5.79 4.77 -1.64
N PHE A 106 4.54 4.72 -2.05
CA PHE A 106 4.15 4.66 -3.44
C PHE A 106 3.46 5.95 -3.85
N ARG A 107 3.64 6.31 -5.12
CA ARG A 107 2.77 7.21 -5.84
C ARG A 107 1.78 6.34 -6.59
N LEU A 108 0.50 6.50 -6.29
CA LEU A 108 -0.55 5.91 -7.08
C LEU A 108 -0.90 6.85 -8.22
N VAL A 109 -0.83 6.36 -9.45
CA VAL A 109 -1.10 7.12 -10.66
C VAL A 109 -2.28 6.50 -11.39
N ARG A 110 -3.28 7.32 -11.71
CA ARG A 110 -4.45 6.93 -12.50
C ARG A 110 -4.17 7.15 -13.99
N GLU A 111 -4.61 6.23 -14.85
CA GLU A 111 -4.51 6.40 -16.30
C GLU A 111 -5.37 7.58 -16.78
N ALA A 112 -4.83 8.39 -17.70
CA ALA A 112 -5.36 9.71 -18.04
C ALA A 112 -6.72 9.73 -18.76
N ASP A 113 -7.18 8.59 -19.28
CA ASP A 113 -8.42 8.48 -20.08
C ASP A 113 -9.64 8.03 -19.26
N VAL A 114 -9.51 7.95 -17.93
CA VAL A 114 -10.61 7.60 -17.03
C VAL A 114 -11.38 8.86 -16.61
N ASP A 115 -12.63 8.99 -17.02
CA ASP A 115 -13.55 10.00 -16.49
C ASP A 115 -13.70 9.79 -14.97
N GLY A 116 -13.45 10.80 -14.13
CA GLY A 116 -13.60 10.55 -12.69
C GLY A 116 -13.38 11.72 -11.74
N SER A 117 -14.04 11.59 -10.59
CA SER A 117 -13.98 12.41 -9.38
C SER A 117 -12.70 12.21 -8.55
N LEU A 118 -11.87 11.23 -8.92
CA LEU A 118 -10.64 10.89 -8.23
C LEU A 118 -9.47 11.77 -8.69
N PRO A 119 -8.49 12.05 -7.80
CA PRO A 119 -7.27 12.73 -8.20
C PRO A 119 -6.46 11.93 -9.24
N GLU A 120 -5.63 12.63 -10.02
CA GLU A 120 -4.75 11.99 -11.01
C GLU A 120 -3.66 11.14 -10.35
N GLU A 121 -3.13 11.63 -9.23
CA GLU A 121 -2.17 10.90 -8.41
C GLU A 121 -2.29 11.26 -6.94
N TRP A 122 -1.90 10.33 -6.07
CA TRP A 122 -1.76 10.56 -4.62
C TRP A 122 -0.71 9.63 -4.02
N LEU A 123 -0.23 9.94 -2.81
CA LEU A 123 0.75 9.13 -2.11
C LEU A 123 0.08 8.11 -1.18
N VAL A 124 0.63 6.90 -1.19
CA VAL A 124 0.16 5.76 -0.41
C VAL A 124 1.34 5.14 0.32
N THR A 125 1.17 4.80 1.60
CA THR A 125 2.14 3.99 2.32
C THR A 125 1.62 2.58 2.51
N VAL A 126 2.53 1.61 2.38
CA VAL A 126 2.28 0.21 2.71
C VAL A 126 3.34 -0.23 3.70
N PHE A 127 2.91 -0.69 4.85
CA PHE A 127 3.76 -0.97 6.00
C PHE A 127 3.20 -2.15 6.79
N ASP A 128 3.93 -2.61 7.78
CA ASP A 128 3.36 -3.48 8.82
C ASP A 128 2.82 -2.63 9.96
N SER A 129 1.56 -2.90 10.31
CA SER A 129 0.96 -2.39 11.54
C SER A 129 0.82 -3.56 12.49
N HIS A 130 1.67 -3.63 13.51
CA HIS A 130 1.74 -4.75 14.45
C HIS A 130 2.07 -6.08 13.76
N VAL A 131 1.06 -6.87 13.39
CA VAL A 131 1.18 -8.17 12.70
C VAL A 131 0.38 -8.22 11.41
N ASP A 132 -0.23 -7.10 11.02
CA ASP A 132 -1.14 -7.00 9.88
C ASP A 132 -0.59 -6.04 8.80
N LEU A 133 -1.24 -6.07 7.64
CA LEU A 133 -0.97 -5.15 6.54
C LEU A 133 -1.44 -3.74 6.88
N GLY A 134 -0.53 -2.82 7.17
CA GLY A 134 -0.82 -1.39 7.26
C GLY A 134 -0.90 -0.74 5.87
N VAL A 135 -1.95 0.05 5.64
CA VAL A 135 -2.12 0.88 4.44
C VAL A 135 -2.48 2.30 4.87
N GLY A 136 -1.75 3.29 4.36
CA GLY A 136 -1.94 4.68 4.71
C GLY A 136 -2.08 5.59 3.49
N LEU A 137 -2.83 6.68 3.66
CA LEU A 137 -2.73 7.84 2.76
C LEU A 137 -1.64 8.76 3.26
N ALA A 138 -0.86 9.32 2.34
CA ALA A 138 0.25 10.18 2.69
C ALA A 138 0.25 11.50 1.91
N ALA A 139 0.91 12.51 2.47
CA ALA A 139 1.18 13.77 1.80
C ALA A 139 2.40 14.44 2.44
N TRP A 140 3.16 15.19 1.64
CA TRP A 140 4.20 16.05 2.19
C TRP A 140 3.60 17.34 2.72
N THR A 141 4.14 17.86 3.82
CA THR A 141 3.71 19.15 4.39
C THR A 141 3.75 20.31 3.39
N GLY A 142 4.65 20.25 2.39
CA GLY A 142 4.80 21.26 1.35
C GLY A 142 3.77 21.20 0.24
N ASP A 143 3.02 20.09 0.09
CA ASP A 143 2.12 19.88 -1.05
C ASP A 143 0.74 20.55 -0.84
N GLY A 144 0.45 21.04 0.37
CA GLY A 144 -0.81 21.70 0.69
C GLY A 144 -2.03 20.76 0.68
N VAL A 145 -1.80 19.45 0.74
CA VAL A 145 -2.82 18.40 0.82
C VAL A 145 -2.75 17.77 2.21
N ASP A 146 -3.90 17.63 2.87
CA ASP A 146 -4.03 16.82 4.08
C ASP A 146 -4.53 15.42 3.71
N PRO A 147 -3.86 14.33 4.12
CA PRO A 147 -4.35 12.97 3.88
C PRO A 147 -5.77 12.72 4.41
N ALA A 148 -6.22 13.46 5.44
CA ALA A 148 -7.57 13.36 5.98
C ALA A 148 -8.66 13.99 5.09
N ASP A 149 -8.27 14.81 4.11
CA ASP A 149 -9.22 15.47 3.19
C ASP A 149 -9.63 14.56 2.01
N TYR A 150 -8.99 13.41 1.84
CA TYR A 150 -9.36 12.45 0.80
C TYR A 150 -10.72 11.80 1.09
N GLY A 151 -11.57 11.74 0.06
CA GLY A 151 -12.89 11.13 0.16
C GLY A 151 -12.85 9.60 0.21
N ASP A 152 -13.99 9.00 0.56
CA ASP A 152 -14.14 7.55 0.73
C ASP A 152 -13.70 6.75 -0.52
N ASP A 153 -13.96 7.25 -1.73
CA ASP A 153 -13.58 6.57 -2.96
C ASP A 153 -12.06 6.37 -3.07
N VAL A 154 -11.27 7.40 -2.68
CA VAL A 154 -9.79 7.32 -2.66
C VAL A 154 -9.33 6.29 -1.63
N VAL A 155 -9.98 6.26 -0.46
CA VAL A 155 -9.68 5.33 0.61
C VAL A 155 -9.94 3.88 0.17
N LEU A 156 -11.09 3.62 -0.45
CA LEU A 156 -11.47 2.29 -0.94
C LEU A 156 -10.54 1.81 -2.06
N VAL A 157 -10.21 2.66 -3.03
CA VAL A 157 -9.23 2.34 -4.08
C VAL A 157 -7.87 2.01 -3.48
N THR A 158 -7.41 2.82 -2.53
CA THR A 158 -6.10 2.66 -1.89
C THR A 158 -6.01 1.32 -1.15
N LEU A 159 -7.02 1.02 -0.31
CA LEU A 159 -7.07 -0.24 0.44
C LEU A 159 -7.20 -1.45 -0.50
N ALA A 160 -8.10 -1.38 -1.47
CA ALA A 160 -8.35 -2.48 -2.39
C ALA A 160 -7.10 -2.78 -3.23
N LEU A 161 -6.44 -1.76 -3.77
CA LEU A 161 -5.26 -1.97 -4.60
C LEU A 161 -4.07 -2.51 -3.79
N ALA A 162 -3.75 -1.90 -2.65
CA ALA A 162 -2.64 -2.34 -1.80
C ALA A 162 -2.85 -3.80 -1.36
N THR A 163 -4.08 -4.15 -0.96
CA THR A 163 -4.45 -5.51 -0.56
C THR A 163 -4.31 -6.47 -1.74
N ASN A 164 -4.84 -6.13 -2.93
CA ASN A 164 -4.76 -7.01 -4.09
C ASN A 164 -3.31 -7.20 -4.58
N VAL A 165 -2.46 -6.18 -4.55
CA VAL A 165 -1.04 -6.32 -4.94
C VAL A 165 -0.30 -7.36 -4.10
N VAL A 166 -0.61 -7.44 -2.81
CA VAL A 166 0.08 -8.35 -1.89
C VAL A 166 -0.60 -9.71 -1.75
N THR A 167 -1.86 -9.84 -2.16
CA THR A 167 -2.66 -11.08 -2.05
C THR A 167 -2.83 -11.82 -3.38
N GLU A 168 -2.92 -11.11 -4.51
CA GLU A 168 -3.17 -11.71 -5.81
C GLU A 168 -1.92 -12.41 -6.36
N PRO A 169 -2.05 -13.63 -6.92
CA PRO A 169 -0.92 -14.35 -7.49
C PRO A 169 -0.43 -13.66 -8.77
N VAL A 170 0.89 -13.43 -8.87
CA VAL A 170 1.49 -13.06 -10.17
C VAL A 170 1.50 -14.32 -11.01
N THR A 171 0.78 -14.29 -12.12
CA THR A 171 0.87 -15.36 -13.10
C THR A 171 2.18 -15.19 -13.87
N CYS A 172 3.18 -15.99 -13.53
CA CYS A 172 4.40 -16.06 -14.32
C CYS A 172 4.08 -16.63 -15.71
N VAL A 173 4.13 -15.81 -16.75
CA VAL A 173 4.13 -16.30 -18.12
C VAL A 173 5.51 -16.88 -18.39
N TYR A 174 5.59 -18.19 -18.58
CA TYR A 174 6.84 -18.82 -19.01
C TYR A 174 7.28 -18.17 -20.33
N GLY A 175 8.44 -17.52 -20.35
CA GLY A 175 9.08 -17.16 -21.60
C GLY A 175 9.44 -18.45 -22.36
N ASP A 176 9.09 -18.51 -23.65
CA ASP A 176 9.46 -19.63 -24.51
C ASP A 176 10.96 -19.93 -24.35
N ARG A 177 11.26 -21.13 -23.83
CA ARG A 177 12.64 -21.59 -23.76
C ARG A 177 13.07 -21.91 -25.18
N TRP A 178 14.02 -21.15 -25.71
CA TRP A 178 14.70 -21.46 -26.96
C TRP A 178 15.32 -22.87 -26.84
N TYR A 179 14.86 -23.80 -27.66
CA TYR A 179 15.45 -25.14 -27.84
C TYR A 179 16.47 -25.11 -28.97
#